data_AF-A0A9E1YLG1-F1
#
_entry.id   AF-A0A9E1YLG1-F1
#
_cell.length_a   1.000
_cell.length_b   1.000
_cell.length_c   1.000
_cell.angle_alpha   90.00
_cell.angle_beta   90.00
_cell.angle_gamma   90.00
#
_symmetry.space_group_name_H-M   'P 1'
#
loop_
_entity.id
_entity.type
_entity.pdbx_description
1 polymer ?
#
loop_
_entity_poly.entity_id
_entity_poly.type
_entity_poly.pdbx_seq_one_letter_code
_entity_poly.pdbx_strand_id
1 'polypeptide(L)'
;MTVYHHRSAKKIGNQILSSWRTEELWRSHFIGNEAQLCSSEGVFPSPDRTFRDLTKKTRILLEFKPYTETKRGILTGLGQCIAYLNKSHASILVSPSKIKSEHGDDFDMGNYLEKTFKKFIFGKLPIALFTFDGENLENLTLRCNFDDRLYENLRKFKFNDSEPYWAWWRDWPLDAFYKLLLSSQIVKDKKNRSKKVWDYYFFNYYAPKETLNTLELLPSNIIGLNESKMIPFQDIKKKLTQDIKNNKISEEEGIELLKKEWDENEIENPYKNYKKNHFIFLDHIKLWDEDLIPTALGNKFLNRVEKFSTDHEKLKNELAQILLVEGNHHDFIEEIEDISSTIKNIGNDSNYLDKLYEALDEKGFISKNPNRATTRIRRFLTAEKQLWGHLNIIKKNGSRYLFQNKGYLFDKLKIEKLIQEFYMNYGKESERSLEINNENILN
;
A
#
# COMPACT_ATOMS: atom_id res chain seq x y z
N MET A 1 -9.68 -10.25 17.55
CA MET A 1 -8.25 -10.13 17.94
C MET A 1 -7.42 -9.40 16.89
N THR A 2 -7.54 -9.72 15.60
CA THR A 2 -6.75 -9.09 14.50
C THR A 2 -6.95 -7.58 14.33
N VAL A 3 -8.19 -7.07 14.40
CA VAL A 3 -8.46 -5.61 14.26
C VAL A 3 -7.81 -4.79 15.37
N TYR A 4 -7.90 -5.26 16.62
CA TYR A 4 -7.28 -4.58 17.77
C TYR A 4 -5.76 -4.56 17.64
N HIS A 5 -5.16 -5.70 17.28
CA HIS A 5 -3.73 -5.82 17.03
C HIS A 5 -3.26 -4.79 15.99
N HIS A 6 -3.92 -4.77 14.82
CA HIS A 6 -3.58 -3.86 13.73
C HIS A 6 -3.69 -2.37 14.12
N ARG A 7 -4.78 -1.99 14.80
CA ARG A 7 -4.98 -0.61 15.30
C ARG A 7 -3.96 -0.23 16.37
N SER A 8 -3.57 -1.16 17.22
CA SER A 8 -2.61 -0.90 18.29
C SER A 8 -1.19 -0.74 17.75
N ALA A 9 -0.80 -1.59 16.79
CA ALA A 9 0.45 -1.46 16.05
C ALA A 9 0.53 -0.10 15.32
N LYS A 10 -0.59 0.37 14.76
CA LYS A 10 -0.71 1.72 14.19
C LYS A 10 -0.38 2.80 15.20
N LYS A 11 -1.11 2.82 16.31
CA LYS A 11 -1.02 3.87 17.32
C LYS A 11 0.40 3.97 17.88
N ILE A 12 1.02 2.83 18.21
CA ILE A 12 2.41 2.81 18.67
C ILE A 12 3.37 3.25 17.56
N GLY A 13 3.23 2.73 16.35
CA GLY A 13 4.12 3.10 15.23
C GLY A 13 4.10 4.60 14.95
N ASN A 14 2.92 5.21 14.96
CA ASN A 14 2.75 6.66 14.78
C ASN A 14 3.34 7.45 15.95
N GLN A 15 3.19 6.97 17.19
CA GLN A 15 3.79 7.62 18.36
C GLN A 15 5.31 7.58 18.29
N ILE A 16 5.92 6.44 17.97
CA ILE A 16 7.37 6.32 17.78
C ILE A 16 7.86 7.25 16.67
N LEU A 17 7.16 7.29 15.54
CA LEU A 17 7.50 8.17 14.42
C LEU A 17 7.42 9.66 14.81
N SER A 18 6.34 10.06 15.50
CA SER A 18 6.19 11.42 16.03
C SER A 18 7.37 11.76 16.94
N SER A 19 7.72 10.88 17.88
CA SER A 19 8.84 11.09 18.77
C SER A 19 10.17 11.29 18.02
N TRP A 20 10.43 10.55 16.94
CA TRP A 20 11.60 10.76 16.10
C TRP A 20 11.56 12.07 15.31
N ARG A 21 10.41 12.45 14.74
CA ARG A 21 10.32 13.59 13.82
C ARG A 21 10.17 14.91 14.56
N THR A 22 9.24 15.00 15.50
CA THR A 22 8.78 16.26 16.10
C THR A 22 9.30 16.47 17.53
N GLU A 23 9.35 15.43 18.36
CA GLU A 23 9.75 15.55 19.78
C GLU A 23 11.27 15.42 19.99
N GLU A 24 11.98 14.98 18.95
CA GLU A 24 13.42 14.73 18.97
C GLU A 24 13.89 13.65 19.96
N LEU A 25 12.99 12.76 20.34
CA LEU A 25 13.25 11.66 21.27
C LEU A 25 13.62 10.38 20.51
N TRP A 26 14.32 9.48 21.20
CA TRP A 26 14.60 8.09 20.76
C TRP A 26 15.32 7.94 19.41
N ARG A 27 15.92 9.03 18.89
CA ARG A 27 16.77 9.01 17.70
C ARG A 27 18.04 8.19 17.96
N SER A 28 18.69 7.76 16.88
CA SER A 28 19.96 7.04 16.89
C SER A 28 20.70 7.28 15.57
N HIS A 29 21.87 6.66 15.38
CA HIS A 29 22.52 6.64 14.07
C HIS A 29 21.67 5.95 13.00
N PHE A 30 20.81 5.00 13.40
CA PHE A 30 19.90 4.30 12.50
C PHE A 30 18.68 5.13 12.08
N ILE A 31 18.27 6.13 12.85
CA ILE A 31 17.01 6.86 12.63
C ILE A 31 17.10 8.31 13.11
N GLY A 32 16.75 9.24 12.22
CA GLY A 32 16.72 10.67 12.47
C GLY A 32 15.34 11.27 12.25
N ASN A 33 15.31 12.59 12.00
CA ASN A 33 14.10 13.37 11.77
C ASN A 33 13.52 13.21 10.36
N GLU A 34 14.25 12.60 9.42
CA GLU A 34 13.78 12.27 8.07
C GLU A 34 13.16 10.86 7.99
N ALA A 35 12.79 10.29 9.15
CA ALA A 35 12.05 9.04 9.26
C ALA A 35 10.67 9.15 8.58
N GLN A 36 10.27 8.15 7.81
CA GLN A 36 8.98 8.09 7.11
C GLN A 36 8.36 6.71 7.25
N LEU A 37 7.02 6.65 7.21
CA LEU A 37 6.28 5.39 7.07
C LEU A 37 6.31 4.91 5.62
N CYS A 38 6.40 3.60 5.45
CA CYS A 38 6.32 2.93 4.15
C CYS A 38 5.40 1.72 4.23
N SER A 39 4.94 1.24 3.09
CA SER A 39 4.21 -0.03 3.00
C SER A 39 5.05 -1.18 3.56
N SER A 40 4.47 -2.00 4.44
CA SER A 40 5.11 -3.24 4.87
C SER A 40 5.09 -4.28 3.77
N GLU A 41 6.23 -4.92 3.50
CA GLU A 41 6.32 -6.03 2.56
C GLU A 41 5.48 -7.22 3.07
N GLY A 42 4.66 -7.82 2.20
CA GLY A 42 3.84 -9.01 2.53
C GLY A 42 4.60 -10.35 2.54
N VAL A 43 5.94 -10.32 2.51
CA VAL A 43 6.81 -11.49 2.45
C VAL A 43 7.29 -11.87 3.85
N PHE A 44 7.43 -13.17 4.14
CA PHE A 44 7.78 -13.65 5.47
C PHE A 44 9.19 -13.24 5.90
N PRO A 45 9.38 -12.93 7.19
CA PRO A 45 8.33 -12.55 8.13
C PRO A 45 7.78 -11.17 7.78
N SER A 46 6.45 -10.98 7.89
CA SER A 46 5.80 -9.71 7.57
C SER A 46 5.76 -8.80 8.80
N PRO A 47 6.35 -7.59 8.74
CA PRO A 47 6.37 -6.67 9.88
C PRO A 47 5.06 -5.93 10.03
N ASP A 48 4.74 -5.54 11.28
CA ASP A 48 3.54 -4.78 11.58
C ASP A 48 3.64 -3.33 11.09
N ARG A 49 4.84 -2.73 11.18
CA ARG A 49 5.12 -1.40 10.62
C ARG A 49 6.52 -1.36 10.01
N THR A 50 6.66 -0.54 8.98
CA THR A 50 7.91 -0.32 8.25
C THR A 50 8.23 1.16 8.22
N PHE A 51 9.44 1.49 8.63
CA PHE A 51 9.97 2.85 8.60
C PHE A 51 11.21 2.92 7.74
N ARG A 52 11.48 4.11 7.21
CA ARG A 52 12.71 4.39 6.48
C ARG A 52 13.22 5.78 6.80
N ASP A 53 14.52 5.95 6.79
CA ASP A 53 15.16 7.26 6.88
C ASP A 53 15.91 7.55 5.59
N LEU A 54 15.54 8.63 4.89
CA LEU A 54 16.15 8.98 3.60
C LEU A 54 17.60 9.46 3.76
N THR A 55 17.90 10.18 4.84
CA THR A 55 19.22 10.74 5.11
C THR A 55 20.20 9.66 5.56
N LYS A 56 19.75 8.80 6.47
CA LYS A 56 20.54 7.66 6.98
C LYS A 56 20.54 6.47 6.02
N LYS A 57 19.62 6.44 5.05
CA LYS A 57 19.40 5.32 4.10
C LYS A 57 19.12 4.00 4.81
N THR A 58 18.38 4.04 5.90
CA THR A 58 18.05 2.88 6.72
C THR A 58 16.59 2.48 6.57
N ARG A 59 16.32 1.20 6.81
CA ARG A 59 14.99 0.59 6.86
C ARG A 59 14.84 -0.11 8.20
N ILE A 60 13.75 0.17 8.89
CA ILE A 60 13.48 -0.34 10.24
C ILE A 60 12.12 -1.05 10.24
N LEU A 61 12.11 -2.28 10.72
CA LEU A 61 10.89 -3.10 10.79
C LEU A 61 10.44 -3.28 12.24
N LEU A 62 9.16 -3.08 12.50
CA LEU A 62 8.58 -3.14 13.84
C LEU A 62 7.66 -4.36 13.97
N GLU A 63 7.87 -5.09 15.06
CA GLU A 63 6.96 -6.13 15.57
C GLU A 63 6.20 -5.57 16.78
N PHE A 64 4.89 -5.68 16.76
CA PHE A 64 4.00 -5.30 17.85
C PHE A 64 3.35 -6.53 18.47
N LYS A 65 3.45 -6.65 19.79
CA LYS A 65 2.71 -7.66 20.57
C LYS A 65 1.67 -6.98 21.47
N PRO A 66 0.40 -7.42 21.45
CA PRO A 66 -0.68 -6.81 22.21
C PRO A 66 -0.60 -7.15 23.70
N TYR A 67 -1.31 -6.41 24.54
CA TYR A 67 -1.35 -6.66 26.00
C TYR A 67 -1.92 -8.04 26.38
N THR A 68 -2.69 -8.66 25.47
CA THR A 68 -3.24 -10.02 25.63
C THR A 68 -2.25 -11.12 25.24
N GLU A 69 -1.04 -10.78 24.81
CA GLU A 69 -0.06 -11.75 24.33
C GLU A 69 0.55 -12.56 25.48
N THR A 70 0.96 -13.78 25.15
CA THR A 70 1.64 -14.70 26.06
C THR A 70 3.15 -14.45 26.12
N LYS A 71 3.80 -14.92 27.19
CA LYS A 71 5.28 -14.92 27.29
C LYS A 71 5.94 -15.57 26.06
N ARG A 72 5.38 -16.68 25.60
CA ARG A 72 5.84 -17.40 24.39
C ARG A 72 5.67 -16.55 23.15
N GLY A 73 4.50 -15.94 22.96
CA GLY A 73 4.23 -15.07 21.81
C GLY A 73 5.17 -13.87 21.72
N ILE A 74 5.52 -13.27 22.87
CA ILE A 74 6.49 -12.15 22.89
C ILE A 74 7.91 -12.61 22.54
N LEU A 75 8.34 -13.78 23.04
CA LEU A 75 9.63 -14.35 22.63
C LEU A 75 9.65 -14.73 21.15
N THR A 76 8.54 -15.21 20.59
CA THR A 76 8.38 -15.37 19.14
C THR A 76 8.54 -14.03 18.43
N GLY A 77 7.97 -12.94 18.97
CA GLY A 77 8.16 -11.58 18.48
C GLY A 77 9.62 -11.16 18.40
N LEU A 78 10.40 -11.43 19.45
CA LEU A 78 11.85 -11.21 19.42
C LEU A 78 12.54 -12.01 18.31
N GLY A 79 12.15 -13.28 18.12
CA GLY A 79 12.63 -14.10 17.00
C GLY A 79 12.30 -13.49 15.63
N GLN A 80 11.09 -12.93 15.47
CA GLN A 80 10.69 -12.21 14.25
C GLN A 80 11.55 -10.96 14.03
N CYS A 81 11.82 -10.17 15.07
CA CYS A 81 12.73 -9.02 14.98
C CYS A 81 14.14 -9.43 14.51
N ILE A 82 14.69 -10.54 15.03
CA ILE A 82 15.97 -11.07 14.55
C ILE A 82 15.88 -11.45 13.08
N ALA A 83 14.81 -12.14 12.67
CA ALA A 83 14.60 -12.54 11.29
C ALA A 83 14.41 -11.34 10.33
N TYR A 84 13.81 -10.24 10.79
CA TYR A 84 13.69 -8.98 10.02
C TYR A 84 15.05 -8.41 9.60
N LEU A 85 16.12 -8.66 10.35
CA LEU A 85 17.47 -8.20 10.01
C LEU A 85 18.03 -8.83 8.72
N ASN A 86 17.37 -9.84 8.15
CA ASN A 86 17.69 -10.36 6.82
C ASN A 86 17.23 -9.43 5.68
N LYS A 87 16.33 -8.48 5.94
CA LYS A 87 15.77 -7.55 4.93
C LYS A 87 15.64 -6.11 5.41
N SER A 88 16.28 -5.78 6.54
CA SER A 88 16.25 -4.45 7.14
C SER A 88 17.55 -4.15 7.87
N HIS A 89 17.78 -2.85 8.12
CA HIS A 89 18.99 -2.35 8.77
C HIS A 89 18.89 -2.47 10.29
N ALA A 90 17.67 -2.37 10.83
CA ALA A 90 17.37 -2.53 12.24
C ALA A 90 15.92 -3.01 12.43
N SER A 91 15.59 -3.46 13.63
CA SER A 91 14.21 -3.83 13.96
C SER A 91 13.79 -3.37 15.35
N ILE A 92 12.48 -3.29 15.59
CA ILE A 92 11.90 -2.84 16.86
C ILE A 92 10.97 -3.92 17.38
N LEU A 93 11.14 -4.30 18.64
CA LEU A 93 10.14 -5.06 19.38
C LEU A 93 9.36 -4.10 20.28
N VAL A 94 8.03 -4.12 20.15
CA VAL A 94 7.11 -3.48 21.08
C VAL A 94 6.36 -4.56 21.85
N SER A 95 6.42 -4.51 23.19
CA SER A 95 5.80 -5.48 24.09
C SER A 95 5.00 -4.80 25.19
N PRO A 96 3.95 -5.43 25.76
CA PRO A 96 3.43 -4.95 27.04
C PRO A 96 4.50 -5.05 28.14
N SER A 97 4.46 -4.14 29.11
CA SER A 97 5.34 -4.11 30.28
C SER A 97 5.03 -5.24 31.27
N LYS A 98 3.77 -5.67 31.32
CA LYS A 98 3.26 -6.73 32.18
C LYS A 98 2.40 -7.70 31.40
N ILE A 99 2.45 -8.98 31.76
CA ILE A 99 1.57 -10.02 31.21
C ILE A 99 0.76 -10.60 32.37
N LYS A 100 -0.55 -10.70 32.17
CA LYS A 100 -1.45 -11.33 33.14
C LYS A 100 -1.02 -12.75 33.43
N SER A 101 -0.90 -13.09 34.71
CA SER A 101 -0.62 -14.44 35.18
C SER A 101 -1.92 -15.10 35.61
N GLU A 102 -2.16 -16.35 35.21
CA GLU A 102 -3.35 -17.11 35.63
C GLU A 102 -3.29 -17.56 37.11
N HIS A 103 -2.13 -17.40 37.78
CA HIS A 103 -1.85 -18.00 39.09
C HIS A 103 -1.23 -17.03 40.13
N GLY A 104 -1.33 -15.71 39.94
CA GLY A 104 -0.78 -14.73 40.89
C GLY A 104 -0.48 -13.37 40.27
N ASP A 105 0.50 -12.65 40.84
CA ASP A 105 0.94 -11.34 40.36
C ASP A 105 1.35 -11.36 38.88
N ASP A 106 1.03 -10.28 38.17
CA ASP A 106 1.43 -10.08 36.77
C ASP A 106 2.94 -10.26 36.58
N PHE A 107 3.32 -10.94 35.50
CA PHE A 107 4.73 -11.10 35.17
C PHE A 107 5.29 -9.79 34.60
N ASP A 108 6.34 -9.27 35.22
CA ASP A 108 7.09 -8.10 34.76
C ASP A 108 7.91 -8.43 33.50
N MET A 109 7.22 -8.39 32.37
CA MET A 109 7.80 -8.67 31.06
C MET A 109 8.80 -7.60 30.63
N GLY A 110 8.55 -6.35 30.99
CA GLY A 110 9.43 -5.22 30.66
C GLY A 110 10.83 -5.41 31.26
N ASN A 111 10.93 -5.71 32.55
CA ASN A 111 12.21 -5.94 33.23
C ASN A 111 12.90 -7.22 32.73
N TYR A 112 12.14 -8.29 32.48
CA TYR A 112 12.68 -9.52 31.90
C TYR A 112 13.30 -9.26 30.51
N LEU A 113 12.60 -8.57 29.63
CA LEU A 113 13.10 -8.21 28.29
C LEU A 113 14.28 -7.24 28.37
N GLU A 114 14.23 -6.23 29.23
CA GLU A 114 15.32 -5.26 29.39
C GLU A 114 16.63 -5.95 29.80
N LYS A 115 16.58 -6.86 30.78
CA LYS A 115 17.73 -7.69 31.18
C LYS A 115 18.22 -8.59 30.04
N THR A 116 17.29 -9.19 29.30
CA THR A 116 17.60 -10.04 28.13
C THR A 116 18.30 -9.23 27.04
N PHE A 117 17.78 -8.04 26.72
CA PHE A 117 18.35 -7.15 25.72
C PHE A 117 19.75 -6.68 26.11
N LYS A 118 19.93 -6.20 27.35
CA LYS A 118 21.25 -5.78 27.86
C LYS A 118 22.30 -6.89 27.79
N LYS A 119 21.92 -8.14 28.05
CA LYS A 119 22.86 -9.28 28.09
C LYS A 119 23.15 -9.87 26.70
N PHE A 120 22.13 -9.98 25.85
CA PHE A 120 22.21 -10.82 24.65
C PHE A 120 22.02 -10.07 23.32
N ILE A 121 21.43 -8.87 23.34
CA ILE A 121 21.06 -8.15 22.11
C ILE A 121 21.90 -6.89 21.92
N PHE A 122 21.99 -6.04 22.94
CA PHE A 122 22.70 -4.77 22.88
C PHE A 122 24.19 -4.99 22.55
N GLY A 123 24.71 -4.23 21.58
CA GLY A 123 26.05 -4.39 21.03
C GLY A 123 26.28 -5.61 20.15
N LYS A 124 25.24 -6.39 19.85
CA LYS A 124 25.33 -7.58 18.97
C LYS A 124 24.37 -7.51 17.81
N LEU A 125 23.14 -7.04 18.03
CA LEU A 125 22.10 -6.92 17.00
C LEU A 125 21.43 -5.54 17.07
N PRO A 126 21.14 -4.89 15.92
CA PRO A 126 20.48 -3.59 15.88
C PRO A 126 18.97 -3.75 16.12
N ILE A 127 18.60 -4.05 17.36
CA ILE A 127 17.20 -4.24 17.78
C ILE A 127 16.90 -3.32 18.97
N ALA A 128 15.88 -2.48 18.84
CA ALA A 128 15.37 -1.66 19.94
C ALA A 128 14.18 -2.32 20.63
N LEU A 129 14.00 -2.03 21.91
CA LEU A 129 12.91 -2.51 22.75
C LEU A 129 12.09 -1.34 23.29
N PHE A 130 10.79 -1.37 23.00
CA PHE A 130 9.78 -0.52 23.61
C PHE A 130 8.82 -1.34 24.46
N THR A 131 8.33 -0.73 25.53
CA THR A 131 7.25 -1.29 26.35
C THR A 131 6.12 -0.31 26.56
N PHE A 132 4.89 -0.80 26.70
CA PHE A 132 3.70 -0.01 27.04
C PHE A 132 2.87 -0.69 28.13
N ASP A 133 1.95 0.06 28.73
CA ASP A 133 1.06 -0.39 29.80
C ASP A 133 -0.37 -0.61 29.29
N GLY A 134 -0.93 -1.78 29.64
CA GLY A 134 -2.35 -2.08 29.50
C GLY A 134 -2.91 -2.08 28.07
N GLU A 135 -4.24 -2.16 27.99
CA GLU A 135 -5.00 -2.19 26.73
C GLU A 135 -4.96 -0.86 25.97
N ASN A 136 -4.83 0.25 26.71
CA ASN A 136 -4.87 1.61 26.14
C ASN A 136 -3.53 2.06 25.54
N LEU A 137 -2.48 1.23 25.65
CA LEU A 137 -1.13 1.50 25.15
C LEU A 137 -0.49 2.71 25.85
N GLU A 138 -0.66 2.80 27.17
CA GLU A 138 -0.16 3.92 27.99
C GLU A 138 1.35 3.79 28.24
N ASN A 139 2.01 4.87 28.66
CA ASN A 139 3.40 4.88 29.12
C ASN A 139 4.41 4.20 28.17
N LEU A 140 4.29 4.45 26.85
CA LEU A 140 5.26 3.96 25.88
C LEU A 140 6.68 4.40 26.25
N THR A 141 7.54 3.43 26.53
CA THR A 141 8.89 3.66 27.07
C THR A 141 9.92 2.91 26.23
N LEU A 142 10.95 3.63 25.78
CA LEU A 142 12.15 3.01 25.22
C LEU A 142 12.99 2.38 26.34
N ARG A 143 13.05 1.05 26.39
CA ARG A 143 13.81 0.29 27.40
C ARG A 143 15.23 -0.02 26.96
N CYS A 144 15.45 -0.16 25.65
CA CYS A 144 16.76 -0.39 25.06
C CYS A 144 16.78 0.20 23.65
N ASN A 145 17.67 1.15 23.39
CA ASN A 145 17.84 1.72 22.04
C ASN A 145 18.75 0.83 21.18
N PHE A 146 18.80 1.13 19.89
CA PHE A 146 19.84 0.60 19.00
C PHE A 146 21.23 0.95 19.54
N ASP A 147 22.18 0.05 19.33
CA ASP A 147 23.59 0.36 19.59
C ASP A 147 24.21 1.04 18.37
N ASP A 148 24.49 2.33 18.48
CA ASP A 148 25.04 3.16 17.40
C ASP A 148 26.35 2.63 16.80
N ARG A 149 27.11 1.82 17.54
CA ARG A 149 28.34 1.18 17.05
C ARG A 149 28.08 0.15 15.95
N LEU A 150 26.86 -0.40 15.88
CA LEU A 150 26.47 -1.36 14.85
C LEU A 150 26.17 -0.70 13.51
N TYR A 151 26.00 0.63 13.48
CA TYR A 151 25.67 1.37 12.26
C TYR A 151 26.80 1.36 11.23
N GLU A 152 28.06 1.34 11.67
CA GLU A 152 29.21 1.32 10.76
C GLU A 152 29.29 0.02 9.94
N ASN A 153 28.70 -1.06 10.46
CA ASN A 153 28.70 -2.39 9.84
C ASN A 153 27.38 -2.73 9.14
N LEU A 154 26.60 -1.71 8.74
CA LEU A 154 25.32 -1.90 8.07
C LEU A 154 25.47 -2.76 6.82
N ARG A 155 24.62 -3.80 6.73
CA ARG A 155 24.44 -4.55 5.48
C ARG A 155 23.95 -3.60 4.40
N LYS A 156 24.53 -3.72 3.21
CA LYS A 156 24.07 -2.99 2.02
C LYS A 156 22.78 -3.63 1.51
N PHE A 157 21.63 -3.03 1.83
CA PHE A 157 20.37 -3.33 1.16
C PHE A 157 20.17 -2.38 -0.02
N LYS A 158 19.44 -2.84 -1.04
CA LYS A 158 18.96 -1.94 -2.10
C LYS A 158 17.92 -0.99 -1.48
N PHE A 159 18.33 0.25 -1.25
CA PHE A 159 17.45 1.30 -0.76
C PHE A 159 16.73 1.96 -1.94
N ASN A 160 15.43 1.73 -2.09
CA ASN A 160 14.64 2.34 -3.16
C ASN A 160 14.20 3.76 -2.75
N ASP A 161 14.53 4.81 -3.49
CA ASP A 161 14.21 6.19 -3.07
C ASP A 161 12.71 6.53 -3.01
N SER A 162 11.80 5.60 -3.35
CA SER A 162 10.35 5.81 -3.27
C SER A 162 9.62 4.53 -2.91
N GLU A 163 9.13 4.47 -1.67
CA GLU A 163 8.21 3.45 -1.15
C GLU A 163 7.11 4.17 -0.36
N PRO A 164 5.91 4.36 -0.94
CA PRO A 164 4.85 5.09 -0.25
C PRO A 164 4.23 4.30 0.88
N TYR A 165 3.68 5.02 1.86
CA TYR A 165 2.95 4.41 2.96
C TYR A 165 1.62 3.79 2.51
N TRP A 166 0.89 4.43 1.60
CA TRP A 166 -0.40 3.96 1.09
C TRP A 166 -0.34 3.57 -0.39
N ALA A 167 -1.31 2.78 -0.82
CA ALA A 167 -1.43 2.35 -2.21
C ALA A 167 -1.77 3.52 -3.13
N TRP A 168 -0.96 3.71 -4.17
CA TRP A 168 -1.17 4.81 -5.10
C TRP A 168 -2.07 4.39 -6.24
N TRP A 169 -3.22 5.05 -6.37
CA TRP A 169 -4.11 4.83 -7.50
C TRP A 169 -3.69 5.65 -8.73
N ARG A 170 -3.97 5.10 -9.91
CA ARG A 170 -3.52 5.62 -11.20
C ARG A 170 -4.68 5.84 -12.19
N ASP A 171 -5.84 6.26 -11.68
CA ASP A 171 -7.04 6.61 -12.45
C ASP A 171 -7.50 5.53 -13.42
N TRP A 172 -7.44 4.27 -12.95
CA TRP A 172 -7.77 3.11 -13.76
C TRP A 172 -9.03 2.41 -13.23
N PRO A 173 -9.86 1.80 -14.09
CA PRO A 173 -11.06 1.13 -13.63
C PRO A 173 -10.78 -0.08 -12.75
N LEU A 174 -11.68 -0.34 -11.81
CA LEU A 174 -11.56 -1.44 -10.85
C LEU A 174 -11.63 -2.81 -11.54
N ASP A 175 -12.53 -2.96 -12.51
CA ASP A 175 -12.63 -4.15 -13.37
C ASP A 175 -11.34 -4.42 -14.16
N ALA A 176 -10.64 -3.37 -14.53
CA ALA A 176 -9.40 -3.45 -15.26
C ALA A 176 -8.25 -4.02 -14.38
N PHE A 177 -8.22 -3.69 -13.09
CA PHE A 177 -7.28 -4.30 -12.14
C PHE A 177 -7.58 -5.78 -11.90
N TYR A 178 -8.85 -6.12 -11.71
CA TYR A 178 -9.28 -7.51 -11.60
C TYR A 178 -8.83 -8.34 -12.81
N LYS A 179 -9.09 -7.85 -14.02
CA LYS A 179 -8.71 -8.54 -15.26
C LYS A 179 -7.20 -8.63 -15.45
N LEU A 180 -6.44 -7.63 -15.00
CA LEU A 180 -4.97 -7.70 -15.02
C LEU A 180 -4.45 -8.78 -14.08
N LEU A 181 -4.98 -8.85 -12.86
CA LEU A 181 -4.63 -9.91 -11.91
C LEU A 181 -5.05 -11.30 -12.45
N LEU A 182 -6.24 -11.43 -13.04
CA LEU A 182 -6.69 -12.66 -13.68
C LEU A 182 -5.75 -13.09 -14.81
N SER A 183 -5.29 -12.14 -15.63
CA SER A 183 -4.29 -12.41 -16.68
C SER A 183 -3.00 -12.99 -16.11
N SER A 184 -2.58 -12.53 -14.93
CA SER A 184 -1.41 -13.07 -14.23
C SER A 184 -1.63 -14.52 -13.76
N GLN A 185 -2.84 -14.87 -13.33
CA GLN A 185 -3.18 -16.25 -12.95
C GLN A 185 -3.20 -17.20 -14.16
N ILE A 186 -3.68 -16.72 -15.31
CA ILE A 186 -3.81 -17.51 -16.55
C ILE A 186 -2.44 -17.81 -17.16
N VAL A 187 -1.56 -16.79 -17.26
CA VAL A 187 -0.22 -16.97 -17.82
C VAL A 187 0.58 -17.87 -16.87
N LYS A 188 1.02 -19.04 -17.34
CA LYS A 188 1.85 -19.97 -16.56
C LYS A 188 3.34 -19.86 -16.84
N ASP A 189 3.69 -19.27 -17.98
CA ASP A 189 5.08 -19.13 -18.42
C ASP A 189 5.83 -18.11 -17.54
N LYS A 190 7.00 -18.53 -17.03
CA LYS A 190 7.87 -17.71 -16.19
C LYS A 190 8.84 -16.85 -17.00
N LYS A 191 9.16 -17.23 -18.25
CA LYS A 191 10.09 -16.48 -19.11
C LYS A 191 9.39 -15.26 -19.71
N ASN A 192 9.94 -14.07 -19.49
CA ASN A 192 9.37 -12.78 -19.91
C ASN A 192 7.92 -12.59 -19.41
N ARG A 193 7.63 -13.10 -18.21
CA ARG A 193 6.29 -13.16 -17.62
C ARG A 193 5.61 -11.79 -17.59
N SER A 194 6.32 -10.74 -17.17
CA SER A 194 5.81 -9.35 -17.19
C SER A 194 5.25 -8.91 -18.54
N LYS A 195 5.92 -9.25 -19.64
CA LYS A 195 5.40 -8.95 -20.98
C LYS A 195 4.18 -9.79 -21.29
N LYS A 196 4.23 -11.10 -21.04
CA LYS A 196 3.13 -12.03 -21.37
C LYS A 196 1.84 -11.74 -20.61
N VAL A 197 1.94 -11.44 -19.31
CA VAL A 197 0.79 -11.02 -18.48
C VAL A 197 0.18 -9.73 -19.04
N TRP A 198 1.02 -8.76 -19.38
CA TRP A 198 0.55 -7.51 -19.95
C TRP A 198 -0.05 -7.67 -21.34
N ASP A 199 0.57 -8.44 -22.24
CA ASP A 199 0.04 -8.74 -23.58
C ASP A 199 -1.32 -9.43 -23.47
N TYR A 200 -1.43 -10.45 -22.60
CA TYR A 200 -2.68 -11.14 -22.39
C TYR A 200 -3.77 -10.17 -21.94
N TYR A 201 -3.47 -9.36 -20.91
CA TYR A 201 -4.41 -8.37 -20.42
C TYR A 201 -4.81 -7.36 -21.51
N PHE A 202 -3.81 -6.77 -22.17
CA PHE A 202 -4.00 -5.67 -23.10
C PHE A 202 -4.79 -6.12 -24.32
N PHE A 203 -4.41 -7.24 -24.94
CA PHE A 203 -5.01 -7.70 -26.19
C PHE A 203 -6.26 -8.57 -26.03
N ASN A 204 -6.61 -9.02 -24.82
CA ASN A 204 -7.88 -9.76 -24.59
C ASN A 204 -8.93 -8.89 -23.88
N TYR A 205 -8.51 -7.91 -23.08
CA TYR A 205 -9.45 -7.13 -22.27
C TYR A 205 -9.51 -5.66 -22.67
N TYR A 206 -8.38 -4.96 -22.73
CA TYR A 206 -8.36 -3.53 -23.04
C TYR A 206 -8.60 -3.28 -24.53
N ALA A 207 -7.70 -3.69 -25.41
CA ALA A 207 -7.79 -3.51 -26.85
C ALA A 207 -7.82 -4.86 -27.60
N PRO A 208 -8.96 -5.58 -27.58
CA PRO A 208 -9.18 -6.77 -28.40
C PRO A 208 -8.91 -6.53 -29.88
N LYS A 209 -8.58 -7.60 -30.62
CA LYS A 209 -8.17 -7.54 -32.05
C LYS A 209 -9.15 -6.77 -32.93
N GLU A 210 -10.44 -6.94 -32.70
CA GLU A 210 -11.52 -6.23 -33.37
C GLU A 210 -11.47 -4.71 -33.17
N THR A 211 -10.91 -4.23 -32.05
CA THR A 211 -10.78 -2.80 -31.76
C THR A 211 -9.53 -2.16 -32.35
N LEU A 212 -8.50 -2.95 -32.70
CA LEU A 212 -7.18 -2.46 -33.12
C LEU A 212 -7.15 -2.01 -34.59
N ASN A 213 -7.88 -2.71 -35.47
CA ASN A 213 -7.78 -2.49 -36.92
C ASN A 213 -8.92 -1.62 -37.45
N THR A 214 -9.45 -0.71 -36.64
CA THR A 214 -10.55 0.18 -37.02
C THR A 214 -10.53 1.49 -36.25
N LEU A 215 -10.96 2.58 -36.90
CA LEU A 215 -11.22 3.86 -36.25
C LEU A 215 -12.60 3.93 -35.59
N GLU A 216 -13.45 2.91 -35.81
CA GLU A 216 -14.71 2.80 -35.10
C GLU A 216 -14.51 2.74 -33.58
N LEU A 217 -15.46 3.36 -32.88
CA LEU A 217 -15.47 3.44 -31.43
C LEU A 217 -16.07 2.17 -30.81
N LEU A 218 -15.39 1.05 -31.02
CA LEU A 218 -15.80 -0.25 -30.49
C LEU A 218 -15.46 -0.38 -29.00
N PRO A 219 -16.37 -0.93 -28.19
CA PRO A 219 -16.15 -1.11 -26.76
C PRO A 219 -15.16 -2.25 -26.49
N SER A 220 -14.34 -2.08 -25.46
CA SER A 220 -13.47 -3.10 -24.87
C SER A 220 -14.25 -4.09 -24.00
N ASN A 221 -13.54 -5.05 -23.40
CA ASN A 221 -14.08 -5.92 -22.36
C ASN A 221 -13.86 -5.36 -20.95
N ILE A 222 -13.42 -4.11 -20.82
CA ILE A 222 -13.21 -3.45 -19.53
C ILE A 222 -14.38 -2.51 -19.23
N ILE A 223 -14.88 -2.60 -18.02
CA ILE A 223 -15.97 -1.78 -17.53
C ILE A 223 -15.35 -0.60 -16.79
N GLY A 224 -15.64 0.60 -17.31
CA GLY A 224 -15.16 1.86 -16.81
C GLY A 224 -15.75 2.24 -15.46
N LEU A 225 -15.21 3.30 -14.88
CA LEU A 225 -15.64 3.82 -13.57
C LEU A 225 -17.08 4.38 -13.54
N ASN A 226 -17.63 4.68 -14.71
CA ASN A 226 -19.02 5.08 -14.95
C ASN A 226 -19.93 3.90 -15.35
N GLU A 227 -19.43 2.66 -15.20
CA GLU A 227 -20.14 1.41 -15.52
C GLU A 227 -20.38 1.17 -17.02
N SER A 228 -19.93 2.07 -17.91
CA SER A 228 -19.90 1.82 -19.35
C SER A 228 -18.61 1.11 -19.74
N LYS A 229 -18.65 0.28 -20.78
CA LYS A 229 -17.43 -0.30 -21.35
C LYS A 229 -16.48 0.81 -21.83
N MET A 230 -15.19 0.66 -21.54
CA MET A 230 -14.17 1.58 -22.06
C MET A 230 -14.06 1.43 -23.57
N ILE A 231 -13.70 2.52 -24.26
CA ILE A 231 -13.39 2.51 -25.69
C ILE A 231 -11.87 2.71 -25.83
N PRO A 232 -11.12 1.72 -26.34
CA PRO A 232 -9.68 1.83 -26.50
C PRO A 232 -9.32 2.96 -27.45
N PHE A 233 -8.33 3.76 -27.07
CA PHE A 233 -7.80 4.83 -27.91
C PHE A 233 -8.87 5.83 -28.40
N GLN A 234 -9.92 6.06 -27.60
CA GLN A 234 -11.09 6.85 -28.02
C GLN A 234 -10.72 8.24 -28.57
N ASP A 235 -9.83 8.96 -27.91
CA ASP A 235 -9.49 10.34 -28.27
C ASP A 235 -8.72 10.41 -29.59
N ILE A 236 -7.73 9.54 -29.79
CA ILE A 236 -6.98 9.48 -31.04
C ILE A 236 -7.84 8.96 -32.19
N LYS A 237 -8.73 7.97 -31.96
CA LYS A 237 -9.69 7.52 -32.97
C LYS A 237 -10.62 8.64 -33.43
N LYS A 238 -11.16 9.44 -32.51
CA LYS A 238 -11.98 10.62 -32.83
C LYS A 238 -11.19 11.64 -33.64
N LYS A 239 -9.96 11.94 -33.24
CA LYS A 239 -9.08 12.88 -33.94
C LYS A 239 -8.79 12.41 -35.38
N LEU A 240 -8.35 11.17 -35.55
CA LEU A 240 -8.03 10.60 -36.86
C LEU A 240 -9.26 10.55 -37.77
N THR A 241 -10.42 10.15 -37.24
CA THR A 241 -11.69 10.20 -37.97
C THR A 241 -12.03 11.61 -38.46
N GLN A 242 -11.79 12.63 -37.63
CA GLN A 242 -12.01 14.02 -38.03
C GLN A 242 -11.00 14.50 -39.07
N ASP A 243 -9.74 14.09 -38.97
CA ASP A 243 -8.71 14.43 -39.95
C ASP A 243 -9.00 13.77 -41.32
N ILE A 244 -9.55 12.55 -41.35
CA ILE A 244 -10.05 11.90 -42.57
C ILE A 244 -11.24 12.67 -43.16
N LYS A 245 -12.24 13.02 -42.34
CA LYS A 245 -13.40 13.82 -42.79
C LYS A 245 -12.99 15.17 -43.39
N ASN A 246 -11.88 15.72 -42.91
CA ASN A 246 -11.30 16.98 -43.40
C ASN A 246 -10.32 16.77 -44.57
N ASN A 247 -10.21 15.57 -45.12
CA ASN A 247 -9.27 15.19 -46.20
C ASN A 247 -7.80 15.50 -45.90
N LYS A 248 -7.39 15.48 -44.62
CA LYS A 248 -5.99 15.71 -44.23
C LYS A 248 -5.13 14.45 -44.34
N ILE A 249 -5.74 13.28 -44.13
CA ILE A 249 -5.13 11.96 -44.22
C ILE A 249 -6.14 10.99 -44.83
N SER A 250 -5.63 9.91 -45.42
CA SER A 250 -6.43 8.76 -45.85
C SER A 250 -6.83 7.86 -44.67
N GLU A 251 -7.78 6.96 -44.90
CA GLU A 251 -8.18 5.95 -43.90
C GLU A 251 -7.04 4.99 -43.57
N GLU A 252 -6.27 4.57 -44.57
CA GLU A 252 -5.10 3.70 -44.42
C GLU A 252 -4.02 4.36 -43.55
N GLU A 253 -3.70 5.63 -43.81
CA GLU A 253 -2.79 6.42 -42.97
C GLU A 253 -3.33 6.58 -41.54
N GLY A 254 -4.63 6.77 -41.38
CA GLY A 254 -5.28 6.83 -40.07
C GLY A 254 -5.08 5.55 -39.26
N ILE A 255 -5.26 4.37 -39.88
CA ILE A 255 -5.04 3.08 -39.23
C ILE A 255 -3.57 2.86 -38.89
N GLU A 256 -2.63 3.24 -39.76
CA GLU A 256 -1.19 3.18 -39.45
C GLU A 256 -0.80 4.10 -38.28
N LEU A 257 -1.37 5.31 -38.21
CA LEU A 257 -1.15 6.22 -37.09
C LEU A 257 -1.73 5.65 -35.78
N LEU A 258 -2.87 4.97 -35.84
CA LEU A 258 -3.46 4.31 -34.67
C LEU A 258 -2.55 3.18 -34.14
N LYS A 259 -1.87 2.42 -35.01
CA LYS A 259 -0.96 1.32 -34.60
C LYS A 259 0.17 1.78 -33.65
N LYS A 260 0.59 3.03 -33.76
CA LYS A 260 1.63 3.61 -32.88
C LYS A 260 1.24 3.57 -31.40
N GLU A 261 -0.06 3.53 -31.09
CA GLU A 261 -0.55 3.49 -29.72
C GLU A 261 -0.19 2.18 -28.97
N TRP A 262 0.17 1.12 -29.69
CA TRP A 262 0.63 -0.15 -29.12
C TRP A 262 1.88 -0.76 -29.76
N ASP A 263 2.51 -0.09 -30.73
CA ASP A 263 3.75 -0.56 -31.34
C ASP A 263 4.90 -0.61 -30.32
N GLU A 264 5.62 -1.73 -30.28
CA GLU A 264 6.76 -1.92 -29.38
C GLU A 264 7.97 -1.08 -29.76
N ASN A 265 8.05 -0.59 -31.01
CA ASN A 265 9.14 0.26 -31.49
C ASN A 265 9.00 1.72 -31.06
N GLU A 266 7.79 2.16 -30.71
CA GLU A 266 7.53 3.55 -30.29
C GLU A 266 8.11 3.81 -28.89
N ILE A 267 8.81 4.93 -28.69
CA ILE A 267 9.51 5.22 -27.42
C ILE A 267 8.51 5.31 -26.25
N GLU A 268 7.41 6.04 -26.46
CA GLU A 268 6.31 6.18 -25.52
C GLU A 268 4.97 6.01 -26.25
N ASN A 269 4.10 5.18 -25.69
CA ASN A 269 2.72 5.01 -26.15
C ASN A 269 1.83 4.51 -24.99
N PRO A 270 0.49 4.49 -25.14
CA PRO A 270 -0.39 3.99 -24.10
C PRO A 270 -0.09 2.56 -23.66
N TYR A 271 0.25 1.64 -24.58
CA TYR A 271 0.61 0.26 -24.20
C TYR A 271 1.75 0.24 -23.16
N LYS A 272 2.86 0.96 -23.40
CA LYS A 272 4.00 1.01 -22.49
C LYS A 272 3.69 1.80 -21.22
N ASN A 273 2.99 2.93 -21.35
CA ASN A 273 2.67 3.81 -20.23
C ASN A 273 1.68 3.17 -19.25
N TYR A 274 0.66 2.50 -19.75
CA TYR A 274 -0.32 1.79 -18.94
C TYR A 274 0.31 0.60 -18.21
N LYS A 275 1.18 -0.18 -18.89
CA LYS A 275 1.93 -1.27 -18.23
C LYS A 275 2.68 -0.78 -17.01
N LYS A 276 3.45 0.30 -17.18
CA LYS A 276 4.28 0.90 -16.12
C LYS A 276 3.44 1.37 -14.93
N ASN A 277 2.25 1.93 -15.19
CA ASN A 277 1.44 2.55 -14.14
C ASN A 277 0.50 1.57 -13.42
N HIS A 278 -0.07 0.59 -14.13
CA HIS A 278 -1.12 -0.27 -13.55
C HIS A 278 -0.57 -1.39 -12.67
N PHE A 279 0.68 -1.80 -12.89
CA PHE A 279 1.31 -2.82 -12.06
C PHE A 279 1.51 -2.32 -10.63
N ILE A 280 1.93 -1.05 -10.50
CA ILE A 280 2.21 -0.37 -9.23
C ILE A 280 1.05 -0.53 -8.23
N PHE A 281 -0.20 -0.40 -8.69
CA PHE A 281 -1.33 -0.50 -7.78
C PHE A 281 -1.49 -1.91 -7.21
N LEU A 282 -1.39 -2.95 -8.04
CA LEU A 282 -1.46 -4.36 -7.62
C LEU A 282 -0.28 -4.73 -6.70
N ASP A 283 0.91 -4.19 -6.98
CA ASP A 283 2.08 -4.32 -6.10
C ASP A 283 1.78 -3.77 -4.71
N HIS A 284 1.23 -2.56 -4.63
CA HIS A 284 0.99 -1.88 -3.35
C HIS A 284 -0.12 -2.52 -2.51
N ILE A 285 -1.06 -3.23 -3.14
CA ILE A 285 -2.14 -3.95 -2.44
C ILE A 285 -1.86 -5.46 -2.29
N LYS A 286 -0.66 -5.91 -2.67
CA LYS A 286 -0.12 -7.26 -2.42
C LYS A 286 -0.93 -8.42 -3.01
N LEU A 287 -1.65 -8.17 -4.11
CA LEU A 287 -2.40 -9.24 -4.78
C LEU A 287 -1.52 -10.14 -5.65
N TRP A 288 -0.29 -9.72 -5.96
CA TRP A 288 0.74 -10.57 -6.57
C TRP A 288 2.12 -10.27 -5.96
N ASP A 289 3.11 -11.12 -6.25
CA ASP A 289 4.49 -10.95 -5.84
C ASP A 289 5.34 -10.22 -6.90
N GLU A 290 6.64 -10.11 -6.65
CA GLU A 290 7.62 -9.49 -7.54
C GLU A 290 7.75 -10.19 -8.91
N ASP A 291 7.35 -11.46 -9.00
CA ASP A 291 7.29 -12.26 -10.23
C ASP A 291 5.91 -12.18 -10.91
N LEU A 292 5.00 -11.31 -10.42
CA LEU A 292 3.64 -11.17 -10.93
C LEU A 292 2.86 -12.49 -10.84
N ILE A 293 3.14 -13.28 -9.81
CA ILE A 293 2.37 -14.47 -9.46
C ILE A 293 1.35 -14.05 -8.40
N PRO A 294 0.04 -14.34 -8.58
CA PRO A 294 -0.94 -14.05 -7.54
C PRO A 294 -0.52 -14.63 -6.19
N THR A 295 -0.54 -13.81 -5.14
CA THR A 295 -0.27 -14.25 -3.77
C THR A 295 -1.41 -15.14 -3.26
N ALA A 296 -1.29 -15.70 -2.05
CA ALA A 296 -2.42 -16.37 -1.39
C ALA A 296 -3.64 -15.42 -1.32
N LEU A 297 -3.41 -14.18 -0.90
CA LEU A 297 -4.42 -13.12 -0.90
C LEU A 297 -4.99 -12.88 -2.31
N GLY A 298 -4.14 -12.77 -3.32
CA GLY A 298 -4.51 -12.62 -4.73
C GLY A 298 -5.41 -13.73 -5.25
N ASN A 299 -5.01 -14.98 -5.06
CA ASN A 299 -5.80 -16.15 -5.47
C ASN A 299 -7.15 -16.19 -4.74
N LYS A 300 -7.17 -15.88 -3.44
CA LYS A 300 -8.41 -15.82 -2.67
C LYS A 300 -9.35 -14.73 -3.18
N PHE A 301 -8.81 -13.55 -3.49
CA PHE A 301 -9.56 -12.45 -4.08
C PHE A 301 -10.17 -12.87 -5.43
N LEU A 302 -9.38 -13.48 -6.33
CA LEU A 302 -9.86 -13.99 -7.63
C LEU A 302 -10.99 -15.01 -7.44
N ASN A 303 -10.79 -16.03 -6.61
CA ASN A 303 -11.77 -17.09 -6.34
C ASN A 303 -13.09 -16.56 -5.77
N ARG A 304 -13.05 -15.43 -5.05
CA ARG A 304 -14.26 -14.77 -4.55
C ARG A 304 -14.95 -14.01 -5.67
N VAL A 305 -14.21 -13.14 -6.37
CA VAL A 305 -14.75 -12.28 -7.44
C VAL A 305 -15.33 -13.08 -8.59
N GLU A 306 -14.74 -14.24 -8.96
CA GLU A 306 -15.27 -15.10 -10.03
C GLU A 306 -16.74 -15.47 -9.82
N LYS A 307 -17.18 -15.63 -8.55
CA LYS A 307 -18.57 -15.99 -8.20
C LYS A 307 -19.59 -14.89 -8.50
N PHE A 308 -19.13 -13.65 -8.75
CA PHE A 308 -19.97 -12.49 -9.00
C PHE A 308 -19.29 -11.50 -9.96
N SER A 309 -18.53 -12.01 -10.94
CA SER A 309 -17.71 -11.19 -11.84
C SER A 309 -18.50 -10.18 -12.69
N THR A 310 -19.82 -10.32 -12.77
CA THR A 310 -20.75 -9.39 -13.43
C THR A 310 -21.37 -8.35 -12.48
N ASP A 311 -21.18 -8.48 -11.16
CA ASP A 311 -21.71 -7.59 -10.13
C ASP A 311 -20.64 -6.58 -9.71
N HIS A 312 -20.65 -5.41 -10.36
CA HIS A 312 -19.62 -4.38 -10.13
C HIS A 312 -19.63 -3.80 -8.72
N GLU A 313 -20.79 -3.74 -8.06
CA GLU A 313 -20.86 -3.26 -6.68
C GLU A 313 -20.19 -4.24 -5.71
N LYS A 314 -20.34 -5.54 -5.92
CA LYS A 314 -19.57 -6.53 -5.15
C LYS A 314 -18.08 -6.46 -5.45
N LEU A 315 -17.67 -6.29 -6.70
CA LEU A 315 -16.25 -6.08 -7.04
C LEU A 315 -15.69 -4.83 -6.35
N LYS A 316 -16.42 -3.71 -6.38
CA LYS A 316 -16.04 -2.47 -5.67
C LYS A 316 -15.83 -2.74 -4.19
N ASN A 317 -16.76 -3.43 -3.53
CA ASN A 317 -16.64 -3.72 -2.10
C ASN A 317 -15.46 -4.66 -1.80
N GLU A 318 -15.23 -5.72 -2.57
CA GLU A 318 -14.07 -6.62 -2.38
C GLU A 318 -12.74 -5.88 -2.55
N LEU A 319 -12.61 -5.05 -3.58
CA LEU A 319 -11.41 -4.22 -3.75
C LEU A 319 -11.26 -3.20 -2.62
N ALA A 320 -12.36 -2.63 -2.13
CA ALA A 320 -12.31 -1.72 -0.98
C ALA A 320 -11.81 -2.41 0.29
N GLN A 321 -12.21 -3.67 0.54
CA GLN A 321 -11.71 -4.47 1.66
C GLN A 321 -10.18 -4.58 1.61
N ILE A 322 -9.63 -5.01 0.47
CA ILE A 322 -8.18 -5.14 0.27
C ILE A 322 -7.48 -3.78 0.40
N LEU A 323 -7.99 -2.76 -0.29
CA LEU A 323 -7.40 -1.42 -0.33
C LEU A 323 -7.31 -0.76 1.05
N LEU A 324 -8.37 -0.90 1.85
CA LEU A 324 -8.44 -0.29 3.18
C LEU A 324 -7.39 -0.87 4.11
N VAL A 325 -7.13 -2.19 4.04
CA VAL A 325 -6.22 -2.88 4.94
C VAL A 325 -4.82 -3.00 4.35
N GLU A 326 -4.64 -3.71 3.24
CA GLU A 326 -3.32 -3.97 2.65
C GLU A 326 -2.74 -2.75 1.93
N GLY A 327 -3.61 -1.87 1.41
CA GLY A 327 -3.21 -0.60 0.82
C GLY A 327 -3.05 0.55 1.82
N ASN A 328 -3.22 0.29 3.13
CA ASN A 328 -3.17 1.27 4.22
C ASN A 328 -4.13 2.48 4.08
N HIS A 329 -5.18 2.39 3.26
CA HIS A 329 -6.09 3.51 3.07
C HIS A 329 -6.95 3.81 4.30
N HIS A 330 -7.30 2.82 5.10
CA HIS A 330 -8.00 3.07 6.35
C HIS A 330 -7.17 3.95 7.28
N ASP A 331 -5.92 3.56 7.50
CA ASP A 331 -5.01 4.27 8.38
C ASP A 331 -4.76 5.70 7.89
N PHE A 332 -4.61 5.85 6.58
CA PHE A 332 -4.43 7.15 5.93
C PHE A 332 -5.68 8.04 6.02
N ILE A 333 -6.88 7.46 5.91
CA ILE A 333 -8.14 8.20 6.06
C ILE A 333 -8.30 8.74 7.49
N GLU A 334 -8.03 7.91 8.51
CA GLU A 334 -8.07 8.35 9.91
C GLU A 334 -7.10 9.52 10.14
N GLU A 335 -5.89 9.46 9.57
CA GLU A 335 -4.91 10.55 9.68
C GLU A 335 -5.39 11.83 8.99
N ILE A 336 -6.04 11.71 7.82
CA ILE A 336 -6.66 12.86 7.14
C ILE A 336 -7.73 13.49 8.03
N GLU A 337 -8.60 12.69 8.65
CA GLU A 337 -9.66 13.21 9.53
C GLU A 337 -9.09 13.90 10.77
N ASP A 338 -8.07 13.30 11.40
CA ASP A 338 -7.40 13.87 12.58
C ASP A 338 -6.75 15.21 12.23
N ILE A 339 -5.99 15.29 11.15
CA ILE A 339 -5.40 16.55 10.67
C ILE A 339 -6.50 17.57 10.34
N SER A 340 -7.56 17.15 9.65
CA SER A 340 -8.68 18.03 9.27
C SER A 340 -9.33 18.70 10.47
N SER A 341 -9.44 17.97 11.59
CA SER A 341 -10.01 18.50 12.84
C SER A 341 -9.21 19.67 13.43
N THR A 342 -7.92 19.75 13.11
CA THR A 342 -7.01 20.80 13.60
C THR A 342 -6.88 21.99 12.65
N ILE A 343 -7.24 21.82 11.37
CA ILE A 343 -7.13 22.88 10.36
C ILE A 343 -8.24 23.92 10.57
N LYS A 344 -7.83 25.13 10.96
CA LYS A 344 -8.73 26.29 11.03
C LYS A 344 -9.01 26.85 9.64
N ASN A 345 -10.26 27.27 9.41
CA ASN A 345 -10.74 27.98 8.22
C ASN A 345 -10.45 27.23 6.90
N ILE A 346 -11.22 26.18 6.64
CA ILE A 346 -11.16 25.40 5.40
C ILE A 346 -12.05 26.09 4.35
N GLY A 347 -11.43 26.94 3.53
CA GLY A 347 -12.12 27.77 2.54
C GLY A 347 -12.29 27.12 1.16
N ASN A 348 -11.23 26.52 0.61
CA ASN A 348 -11.27 25.87 -0.71
C ASN A 348 -10.37 24.63 -0.77
N ASP A 349 -10.60 23.80 -1.80
CA ASP A 349 -9.97 22.48 -1.93
C ASP A 349 -8.45 22.56 -2.10
N SER A 350 -7.94 23.59 -2.80
CA SER A 350 -6.50 23.76 -3.00
C SER A 350 -5.80 24.07 -1.68
N ASN A 351 -6.27 25.09 -0.96
CA ASN A 351 -5.67 25.49 0.31
C ASN A 351 -5.74 24.37 1.35
N TYR A 352 -6.84 23.63 1.37
CA TYR A 352 -7.00 22.47 2.25
C TYR A 352 -6.01 21.36 1.92
N LEU A 353 -5.84 21.01 0.63
CA LEU A 353 -4.89 20.00 0.20
C LEU A 353 -3.43 20.40 0.50
N ASP A 354 -3.08 21.68 0.34
CA ASP A 354 -1.74 22.18 0.65
C ASP A 354 -1.43 22.03 2.16
N LYS A 355 -2.35 22.48 3.03
CA LYS A 355 -2.22 22.31 4.49
C LYS A 355 -2.19 20.84 4.92
N LEU A 356 -3.01 20.01 4.28
CA LEU A 356 -3.04 18.58 4.55
C LEU A 356 -1.73 17.90 4.14
N TYR A 357 -1.17 18.27 2.98
CA TYR A 357 0.11 17.78 2.51
C TYR A 357 1.24 18.17 3.48
N GLU A 358 1.31 19.44 3.89
CA GLU A 358 2.30 19.93 4.84
C GLU A 358 2.25 19.16 6.17
N ALA A 359 1.06 18.98 6.75
CA ALA A 359 0.89 18.25 8.00
C ALA A 359 1.24 16.76 7.87
N LEU A 360 0.85 16.11 6.76
CA LEU A 360 1.22 14.71 6.50
C LEU A 360 2.73 14.55 6.28
N ASP A 361 3.36 15.51 5.63
CA ASP A 361 4.81 15.51 5.39
C ASP A 361 5.57 15.71 6.71
N GLU A 362 5.14 16.67 7.53
CA GLU A 362 5.67 16.89 8.87
C GLU A 362 5.59 15.62 9.73
N LYS A 363 4.49 14.87 9.63
CA LYS A 363 4.30 13.59 10.31
C LYS A 363 5.01 12.40 9.66
N GLY A 364 5.62 12.54 8.48
CA GLY A 364 6.40 11.49 7.82
C GLY A 364 5.59 10.48 7.00
N PHE A 365 4.37 10.84 6.58
CA PHE A 365 3.54 9.99 5.73
C PHE A 365 3.86 10.15 4.23
N ILE A 366 4.49 11.25 3.83
CA ILE A 366 4.75 11.56 2.43
C ILE A 366 6.09 10.97 1.97
N SER A 367 6.04 10.03 1.03
CA SER A 367 7.24 9.54 0.36
C SER A 367 7.83 10.63 -0.54
N LYS A 368 9.08 11.02 -0.28
CA LYS A 368 9.83 11.97 -1.11
C LYS A 368 10.79 11.21 -2.01
N ASN A 369 10.72 11.47 -3.31
CA ASN A 369 11.78 11.06 -4.24
C ASN A 369 12.61 12.31 -4.59
N PRO A 370 13.78 12.52 -3.98
CA PRO A 370 14.58 13.73 -4.17
C PRO A 370 15.10 13.89 -5.60
N ASN A 371 15.18 12.79 -6.37
CA ASN A 371 15.72 12.78 -7.73
C ASN A 371 14.64 12.97 -8.81
N ARG A 372 13.35 13.03 -8.43
CA ARG A 372 12.24 13.16 -9.38
C ARG A 372 11.79 14.62 -9.47
N ALA A 373 11.96 15.22 -10.66
CA ALA A 373 11.35 16.50 -10.96
C ALA A 373 9.82 16.41 -10.78
N THR A 374 9.28 17.15 -9.81
CA THR A 374 7.84 17.23 -9.59
C THR A 374 7.25 18.23 -10.56
N THR A 375 6.74 17.75 -11.68
CA THR A 375 5.81 18.57 -12.47
C THR A 375 4.55 18.75 -11.62
N ARG A 376 4.30 19.96 -11.10
CA ARG A 376 3.11 20.30 -10.27
C ARG A 376 1.76 20.18 -11.02
N ILE A 377 1.70 19.37 -12.07
CA ILE A 377 0.53 19.20 -12.95
C ILE A 377 -0.59 18.47 -12.21
N ARG A 378 -0.27 17.44 -11.42
CA ARG A 378 -1.27 16.67 -10.67
C ARG A 378 -1.26 17.07 -9.19
N ARG A 379 -2.39 17.61 -8.72
CA ARG A 379 -2.56 17.99 -7.32
C ARG A 379 -2.63 16.76 -6.41
N PHE A 380 -2.10 16.91 -5.20
CA PHE A 380 -2.15 15.91 -4.14
C PHE A 380 -3.58 15.35 -3.96
N LEU A 381 -3.69 14.02 -3.79
CA LEU A 381 -4.94 13.26 -3.61
C LEU A 381 -6.00 13.37 -4.71
N THR A 382 -5.67 13.85 -5.90
CA THR A 382 -6.64 13.89 -7.02
C THR A 382 -7.15 12.49 -7.36
N ALA A 383 -6.23 11.50 -7.43
CA ALA A 383 -6.55 10.10 -7.70
C ALA A 383 -7.37 9.52 -6.55
N GLU A 384 -6.84 9.63 -5.34
CA GLU A 384 -7.37 8.98 -4.16
C GLU A 384 -8.81 9.40 -3.88
N LYS A 385 -9.14 10.70 -4.06
CA LYS A 385 -10.52 11.19 -3.94
C LYS A 385 -11.49 10.56 -4.92
N GLN A 386 -11.08 10.42 -6.18
CA GLN A 386 -11.89 9.76 -7.19
C GLN A 386 -12.09 8.29 -6.84
N LEU A 387 -11.02 7.58 -6.47
CA LEU A 387 -11.11 6.19 -6.01
C LEU A 387 -12.09 6.03 -4.84
N TRP A 388 -11.94 6.81 -3.78
CA TRP A 388 -12.83 6.78 -2.63
C TRP A 388 -14.28 7.10 -3.01
N GLY A 389 -14.47 7.98 -3.99
CA GLY A 389 -15.77 8.28 -4.57
C GLY A 389 -16.38 7.07 -5.29
N HIS A 390 -15.60 6.37 -6.11
CA HIS A 390 -16.05 5.15 -6.81
C HIS A 390 -16.32 3.98 -5.88
N LEU A 391 -15.62 3.91 -4.74
CA LEU A 391 -15.89 2.93 -3.68
C LEU A 391 -17.04 3.35 -2.77
N ASN A 392 -17.60 4.54 -2.97
CA ASN A 392 -18.65 5.12 -2.13
C ASN A 392 -18.27 5.15 -0.63
N ILE A 393 -17.02 5.51 -0.30
CA ILE A 393 -16.52 5.62 1.09
C ILE A 393 -16.21 7.07 1.51
N ILE A 394 -16.26 8.02 0.58
CA ILE A 394 -16.19 9.46 0.83
C ILE A 394 -17.50 10.13 0.46
N LYS A 395 -17.94 11.11 1.25
CA LYS A 395 -19.20 11.83 1.03
C LYS A 395 -19.02 12.94 0.00
N LYS A 396 -20.04 13.18 -0.81
CA LYS A 396 -20.11 14.29 -1.75
C LYS A 396 -20.88 15.47 -1.17
N ASN A 397 -20.43 16.68 -1.50
CA ASN A 397 -21.10 17.95 -1.29
C ASN A 397 -21.40 18.55 -2.67
N GLY A 398 -22.60 18.28 -3.21
CA GLY A 398 -22.91 18.54 -4.61
C GLY A 398 -21.98 17.76 -5.56
N SER A 399 -21.25 18.47 -6.42
CA SER A 399 -20.27 17.89 -7.35
C SER A 399 -18.84 17.77 -6.79
N ARG A 400 -18.61 18.15 -5.53
CA ARG A 400 -17.29 18.19 -4.88
C ARG A 400 -17.22 17.26 -3.67
N TYR A 401 -16.02 17.00 -3.17
CA TYR A 401 -15.81 16.20 -1.95
C TYR A 401 -15.52 17.05 -0.70
N LEU A 402 -15.17 18.33 -0.86
CA LEU A 402 -14.84 19.21 0.26
C LEU A 402 -16.10 19.72 0.97
N PHE A 403 -16.11 19.59 2.29
CA PHE A 403 -17.06 20.25 3.18
C PHE A 403 -16.38 21.45 3.84
N GLN A 404 -16.99 22.63 3.69
CA GLN A 404 -16.47 23.88 4.26
C GLN A 404 -16.29 23.75 5.77
N ASN A 405 -15.14 24.22 6.27
CA ASN A 405 -14.73 24.13 7.68
C ASN A 405 -14.66 22.71 8.29
N LYS A 406 -14.80 21.66 7.49
CA LYS A 406 -14.73 20.26 7.95
C LYS A 406 -13.69 19.42 7.21
N GLY A 407 -13.33 19.78 5.98
CA GLY A 407 -12.44 18.98 5.14
C GLY A 407 -13.18 17.88 4.42
N TYR A 408 -12.54 16.71 4.27
CA TYR A 408 -13.17 15.52 3.67
C TYR A 408 -13.92 14.71 4.74
N LEU A 409 -15.12 14.26 4.39
CA LEU A 409 -15.95 13.45 5.27
C LEU A 409 -16.08 12.04 4.71
N PHE A 410 -15.76 11.03 5.52
CA PHE A 410 -15.81 9.63 5.13
C PHE A 410 -17.04 8.91 5.71
N ASP A 411 -17.45 7.83 5.06
CA ASP A 411 -18.50 6.94 5.56
C ASP A 411 -17.89 5.91 6.53
N LYS A 412 -17.76 6.31 7.80
CA LYS A 412 -17.14 5.48 8.85
C LYS A 412 -17.83 4.13 9.01
N LEU A 413 -19.16 4.10 8.99
CA LEU A 413 -19.93 2.85 9.16
C LEU A 413 -19.62 1.88 8.03
N LYS A 414 -19.56 2.37 6.78
CA LYS A 414 -19.21 1.53 5.64
C LYS A 414 -17.75 1.07 5.70
N ILE A 415 -16.82 1.96 6.04
CA ILE A 415 -15.39 1.61 6.17
C ILE A 415 -15.18 0.53 7.24
N GLU A 416 -15.78 0.69 8.43
CA GLU A 416 -15.68 -0.30 9.50
C GLU A 416 -16.26 -1.65 9.10
N LYS A 417 -17.42 -1.65 8.42
CA LYS A 417 -18.02 -2.87 7.87
C LYS A 417 -17.07 -3.55 6.89
N LEU A 418 -16.49 -2.82 5.94
CA LEU A 418 -15.55 -3.37 4.96
C LEU A 418 -14.29 -3.93 5.64
N ILE A 419 -13.77 -3.29 6.68
CA ILE A 419 -12.61 -3.81 7.42
C ILE A 419 -12.96 -5.11 8.15
N GLN A 420 -14.14 -5.18 8.78
CA GLN A 420 -14.59 -6.42 9.41
C GLN A 420 -14.75 -7.54 8.37
N GLU A 421 -15.35 -7.24 7.22
CA GLU A 421 -15.46 -8.15 6.09
C GLU A 421 -14.08 -8.60 5.60
N PHE A 422 -13.09 -7.71 5.52
CA PHE A 422 -11.72 -8.09 5.17
C PHE A 422 -11.20 -9.17 6.11
N TYR A 423 -11.29 -8.98 7.44
CA TYR A 423 -10.77 -9.97 8.38
C TYR A 423 -11.57 -11.29 8.38
N MET A 424 -12.88 -11.25 8.10
CA MET A 424 -13.69 -12.46 7.92
C MET A 424 -13.32 -13.21 6.63
N ASN A 425 -13.08 -12.48 5.54
CA ASN A 425 -12.88 -13.05 4.21
C ASN A 425 -11.41 -13.41 3.96
N TYR A 426 -10.46 -12.64 4.47
CA TYR A 426 -9.02 -12.69 4.14
C TYR A 426 -8.11 -12.81 5.37
N GLY A 427 -8.56 -12.43 6.56
CA GLY A 427 -7.70 -12.20 7.74
C GLY A 427 -6.87 -13.37 8.28
N LYS A 428 -7.09 -14.61 7.80
CA LYS A 428 -6.20 -15.75 8.08
C LYS A 428 -5.07 -15.90 7.07
N GLU A 429 -5.21 -15.38 5.85
CA GLU A 429 -4.28 -15.57 4.72
C GLU A 429 -3.39 -14.37 4.45
N SER A 430 -3.71 -13.19 4.98
CA SER A 430 -2.74 -12.08 5.13
C SER A 430 -1.57 -12.46 6.06
N GLU A 431 -1.80 -13.38 7.00
CA GLU A 431 -0.77 -13.97 7.87
C GLU A 431 -0.14 -15.26 7.27
N ARG A 432 -0.86 -15.96 6.39
CA ARG A 432 -0.50 -17.28 5.81
C ARG A 432 0.10 -17.25 4.41
N SER A 433 0.42 -16.10 3.84
CA SER A 433 1.05 -15.98 2.51
C SER A 433 2.40 -16.72 2.35
N LEU A 434 2.81 -17.56 3.32
CA LEU A 434 4.19 -17.82 3.69
C LEU A 434 4.51 -19.31 3.91
N GLU A 435 3.53 -20.21 3.85
CA GLU A 435 3.79 -21.66 3.97
C GLU A 435 3.80 -22.42 2.63
N ILE A 436 3.20 -21.87 1.56
CA ILE A 436 2.91 -22.67 0.34
C ILE A 436 4.09 -22.74 -0.65
N ASN A 437 5.15 -21.93 -0.50
CA ASN A 437 6.28 -21.97 -1.45
C ASN A 437 7.34 -23.06 -1.18
N ASN A 438 7.18 -23.89 -0.12
CA ASN A 438 8.18 -24.92 0.23
C ASN A 438 7.79 -26.36 -0.13
N GLU A 439 6.60 -26.63 -0.68
CA GLU A 439 6.20 -28.01 -1.05
C GLU A 439 6.62 -28.44 -2.46
N ASN A 440 7.29 -27.59 -3.25
CA ASN A 440 7.75 -27.94 -4.61
C ASN A 440 9.28 -28.03 -4.77
N ILE A 441 10.03 -28.27 -3.68
CA ILE A 441 11.50 -28.51 -3.75
C ILE A 441 11.90 -29.92 -3.25
N LEU A 442 10.93 -30.79 -2.91
CA LEU A 442 11.21 -32.19 -2.63
C LEU A 442 10.24 -33.09 -3.40
N ASN A 443 10.53 -33.23 -4.71
CA ASN A 443 10.32 -34.44 -5.50
C ASN A 443 11.23 -34.40 -6.73
#